data_AF-A0A8X7BIN0-F1
#
_entry.id   AF-A0A8X7BIN0-F1
#
_cell.length_a   1.000
_cell.length_b   1.000
_cell.length_c   1.000
_cell.angle_alpha   90.00
_cell.angle_beta   90.00
_cell.angle_gamma   90.00
#
_symmetry.space_group_name_H-M   'P 1'
#
loop_
_entity.id
_entity.type
_entity.pdbx_description
1 polymer ?
#
loop_
_entity_poly.entity_id
_entity_poly.type
_entity_poly.pdbx_seq_one_letter_code
_entity_poly.pdbx_strand_id
1 'polypeptide(L)'
;MGVVELNIRIRDFEKPWLFHVLADLEYPCILGIHFIGGSTIILDFDRKSLAIPDSQINKVVKTVEIEKVEIDLSKTKLEEKQKLELQDLFDSFQGLFSDKPGLTHVLYHEIDTGDNPPVVSRPYRYDRVKQEILDYHVDKMLKEGTIIPIQSPYASPVVLCRKNNTLPPDNSETYRFAVDNRKLNAITKYPRYPLPLIDDLIMNILHTAIMSALDLRSGYFQLAVNLSDIVKTAFVIKNGTYALRCMPFGLSGTAPNFQKAIDIIQKPVIGKFVNVYMYDVII
;
A
#
# COMPACT_ATOMS: atom_id res chain seq x y z
N MET A 1 -14.84 -17.74 -4.62
CA MET A 1 -13.59 -18.53 -4.54
C MET A 1 -13.89 -19.90 -5.11
N GLY A 2 -13.12 -20.34 -6.10
CA GLY A 2 -13.29 -21.64 -6.76
C GLY A 2 -12.00 -22.43 -6.72
N VAL A 3 -12.03 -23.66 -7.24
CA VAL A 3 -10.83 -24.45 -7.51
C VAL A 3 -10.72 -24.63 -9.01
N VAL A 4 -9.55 -24.41 -9.57
CA VAL A 4 -9.25 -24.67 -10.99
C VAL A 4 -8.10 -25.65 -11.08
N GLU A 5 -8.23 -26.66 -11.93
CA GLU A 5 -7.13 -27.57 -12.25
C GLU A 5 -6.35 -27.00 -13.44
N LEU A 6 -5.06 -26.79 -13.26
CA LEU A 6 -4.16 -26.30 -14.31
C LEU A 6 -2.99 -27.26 -14.45
N ASN A 7 -2.60 -27.57 -15.69
CA ASN A 7 -1.37 -28.26 -15.97
C ASN A 7 -0.20 -27.27 -15.85
N ILE A 8 0.65 -27.52 -14.85
CA ILE A 8 1.87 -26.74 -14.66
C ILE A 8 2.95 -27.41 -15.49
N ARG A 9 3.48 -26.67 -16.47
CA ARG A 9 4.62 -27.08 -17.26
C ARG A 9 5.84 -26.23 -16.90
N ILE A 10 6.84 -26.84 -16.28
CA ILE A 10 8.15 -26.25 -16.00
C ILE A 10 9.18 -27.03 -16.81
N ARG A 11 9.47 -26.54 -18.03
CA ARG A 11 10.30 -27.24 -19.02
C ARG A 11 9.78 -28.65 -19.32
N ASP A 12 10.51 -29.67 -18.87
CA ASP A 12 10.20 -31.09 -19.10
C ASP A 12 9.31 -31.67 -17.99
N PHE A 13 9.12 -30.94 -16.89
CA PHE A 13 8.17 -31.29 -15.85
C PHE A 13 6.77 -30.82 -16.24
N GLU A 14 5.81 -31.73 -16.33
CA GLU A 14 4.41 -31.42 -16.57
C GLU A 14 3.53 -32.20 -15.58
N LYS A 15 2.74 -31.48 -14.77
CA LYS A 15 1.84 -32.10 -13.80
C LYS A 15 0.56 -31.27 -13.61
N PRO A 16 -0.63 -31.91 -13.60
CA PRO A 16 -1.87 -31.24 -13.19
C PRO A 16 -1.80 -30.86 -11.70
N TRP A 17 -2.30 -29.66 -11.39
CA TRP A 17 -2.40 -29.19 -10.02
C TRP A 17 -3.66 -28.37 -9.78
N LEU A 18 -4.23 -28.54 -8.59
CA LEU A 18 -5.43 -27.80 -8.16
C LEU A 18 -5.03 -26.48 -7.50
N PHE A 19 -5.55 -25.38 -8.04
CA PHE A 19 -5.36 -24.03 -7.55
C PHE A 19 -6.63 -23.48 -6.93
N HIS A 20 -6.49 -22.85 -5.77
CA HIS A 20 -7.54 -22.03 -5.20
C HIS A 20 -7.54 -20.65 -5.86
N VAL A 21 -8.69 -20.24 -6.39
CA VAL A 21 -8.86 -18.94 -7.06
C VAL A 21 -9.28 -17.90 -6.02
N LEU A 22 -8.40 -16.92 -5.82
CA LEU A 22 -8.61 -15.73 -4.99
C LEU A 22 -8.91 -14.53 -5.91
N ALA A 23 -9.83 -13.66 -5.50
CA ALA A 23 -10.26 -12.52 -6.30
C ALA A 23 -9.16 -11.45 -6.46
N ASP A 24 -8.29 -11.33 -5.44
CA ASP A 24 -7.31 -10.25 -5.31
C ASP A 24 -5.89 -10.81 -5.04
N LEU A 25 -5.45 -11.78 -5.85
CA LEU A 25 -4.07 -12.29 -5.72
C LEU A 25 -3.10 -11.28 -6.35
N GLU A 26 -2.12 -10.83 -5.57
CA GLU A 26 -1.09 -9.86 -6.02
C GLU A 26 -0.29 -10.39 -7.22
N TYR A 27 -0.10 -11.71 -7.28
CA TYR A 27 0.61 -12.39 -8.36
C TYR A 27 -0.39 -13.24 -9.18
N PRO A 28 -0.13 -13.47 -10.48
CA PRO A 28 -1.00 -14.30 -11.31
C PRO A 28 -1.19 -15.74 -10.77
N CYS A 29 -0.18 -16.26 -10.07
CA CYS A 29 -0.17 -17.60 -9.50
C CYS A 29 0.94 -17.72 -8.45
N ILE A 30 0.67 -18.37 -7.32
CA ILE A 30 1.66 -18.68 -6.28
C ILE A 30 1.75 -20.20 -6.13
N LEU A 31 2.94 -20.76 -6.32
CA LEU A 31 3.23 -22.18 -6.04
C LEU A 31 3.76 -22.30 -4.62
N GLY A 32 2.89 -22.69 -3.70
CA GLY A 32 3.24 -22.80 -2.28
C GLY A 32 3.93 -24.12 -1.91
N ILE A 33 4.20 -24.28 -0.61
CA ILE A 33 4.85 -25.47 -0.05
C ILE A 33 4.10 -26.77 -0.36
N HIS A 34 2.77 -26.73 -0.53
CA HIS A 34 1.97 -27.90 -0.91
C HIS A 34 2.30 -28.40 -2.33
N PHE A 35 2.56 -27.49 -3.27
CA PHE A 35 3.02 -27.87 -4.61
C PHE A 35 4.42 -28.49 -4.56
N ILE A 36 5.31 -27.92 -3.74
CA ILE A 36 6.67 -28.43 -3.56
C ILE A 36 6.63 -29.83 -2.91
N GLY A 37 5.88 -30.00 -1.82
CA GLY A 37 5.75 -31.29 -1.13
C GLY A 37 5.05 -32.38 -1.93
N GLY A 38 4.18 -32.03 -2.89
CA GLY A 38 3.54 -32.98 -3.79
C GLY A 38 4.20 -33.08 -5.18
N SER A 39 5.34 -32.43 -5.39
CA SER A 39 6.17 -32.57 -6.59
C SER A 39 7.50 -33.24 -6.22
N THR A 40 8.29 -33.58 -7.23
CA THR A 40 9.65 -34.10 -7.02
C THR A 40 10.66 -32.99 -6.78
N ILE A 41 10.22 -31.73 -6.71
CA ILE A 41 11.07 -30.55 -6.61
C ILE A 41 11.85 -30.55 -5.28
N ILE A 42 13.17 -30.37 -5.37
CA ILE A 42 14.08 -30.24 -4.23
C ILE A 42 14.47 -28.78 -4.08
N LEU A 43 14.30 -28.24 -2.87
CA LEU A 43 14.82 -26.93 -2.48
C LEU A 43 16.20 -27.13 -1.83
N ASP A 44 17.23 -26.52 -2.42
CA ASP A 44 18.57 -26.44 -1.84
C ASP A 44 18.73 -25.04 -1.23
N PHE A 45 18.61 -24.98 0.09
CA PHE A 45 18.68 -23.73 0.85
C PHE A 45 20.10 -23.18 0.94
N ASP A 46 21.12 -24.04 0.96
CA ASP A 46 22.52 -23.63 1.01
C ASP A 46 22.93 -22.93 -0.29
N ARG A 47 22.46 -23.45 -1.42
CA ARG A 47 22.74 -22.89 -2.75
C ARG A 47 21.68 -21.91 -3.25
N LYS A 48 20.62 -21.66 -2.46
CA LYS A 48 19.45 -20.86 -2.86
C LYS A 48 18.92 -21.29 -4.23
N SER A 49 18.81 -22.59 -4.45
CA SER A 49 18.47 -23.15 -5.76
C SER A 49 17.34 -24.16 -5.68
N LEU A 50 16.69 -24.41 -6.81
CA LEU A 50 15.58 -25.34 -6.93
C LEU A 50 15.95 -26.37 -8.00
N ALA A 51 15.91 -27.65 -7.64
CA ALA A 51 16.24 -28.77 -8.51
C ALA A 51 14.99 -29.62 -8.80
N ILE A 52 14.88 -30.11 -10.04
CA ILE A 52 13.83 -31.05 -10.44
C ILE A 52 14.54 -32.37 -10.80
N PRO A 53 14.24 -33.51 -10.16
CA PRO A 53 15.04 -34.73 -10.24
C PRO A 53 15.29 -35.32 -11.64
N ASP A 54 14.49 -34.95 -12.64
CA ASP A 54 14.68 -35.43 -14.04
C ASP A 54 15.32 -34.40 -14.99
N SER A 55 15.76 -33.24 -14.47
CA SER A 55 16.58 -32.32 -15.24
C SER A 55 17.59 -31.64 -14.32
N GLN A 56 18.88 -31.71 -14.65
CA GLN A 56 19.90 -30.95 -13.91
C GLN A 56 19.61 -29.45 -14.07
N ILE A 57 18.84 -28.87 -13.14
CA ILE A 57 18.62 -27.43 -13.08
C ILE A 57 19.73 -26.86 -12.19
N ASN A 58 20.90 -26.64 -12.78
CA ASN A 58 21.88 -25.70 -12.27
C ASN A 58 21.50 -24.29 -12.73
N LYS A 59 20.35 -23.79 -12.26
CA LYS A 59 20.00 -22.38 -12.49
C LYS A 59 19.45 -21.81 -11.20
N VAL A 60 20.26 -20.95 -10.58
CA VAL A 60 19.86 -20.04 -9.52
C VAL A 60 18.62 -19.30 -10.05
N VAL A 61 17.45 -19.63 -9.49
CA VAL A 61 16.27 -18.79 -9.64
C VAL A 61 16.70 -17.43 -9.13
N LYS A 62 16.38 -16.34 -9.84
CA LYS A 62 16.60 -14.99 -9.31
C LYS A 62 15.95 -14.97 -7.93
N THR A 63 16.76 -15.12 -6.89
CA THR A 63 16.37 -14.78 -5.54
C THR A 63 15.94 -13.34 -5.69
N VAL A 64 14.68 -13.06 -5.38
CA VAL A 64 14.32 -11.68 -5.06
C VAL A 64 15.19 -11.40 -3.84
N GLU A 65 16.33 -10.78 -4.07
CA GLU A 65 17.09 -10.17 -2.99
C GLU A 65 16.11 -9.18 -2.40
N ILE A 66 15.52 -9.57 -1.27
CA ILE A 66 14.91 -8.61 -0.38
C ILE A 66 16.08 -7.71 -0.05
N GLU A 67 16.07 -6.48 -0.59
CA GLU A 67 17.03 -5.46 -0.21
C GLU A 67 17.00 -5.41 1.31
N LYS A 68 18.05 -5.92 1.95
CA LYS A 68 18.13 -5.92 3.41
C LYS A 68 18.18 -4.46 3.80
N VAL A 69 17.16 -4.02 4.53
CA VAL A 69 17.17 -2.70 5.13
C VAL A 69 18.15 -2.77 6.29
N GLU A 70 19.33 -2.17 6.12
CA GLU A 70 20.29 -2.00 7.21
C GLU A 70 19.74 -0.97 8.20
N ILE A 71 19.74 -1.35 9.48
CA ILE A 71 19.17 -0.52 10.55
C ILE A 71 20.30 0.06 11.37
N ASP A 72 20.33 1.39 11.44
CA ASP A 72 21.28 2.12 12.27
C ASP A 72 20.78 2.22 13.71
N LEU A 73 21.31 1.36 14.58
CA LEU A 73 21.05 1.40 16.03
C LEU A 73 22.08 2.24 16.80
N SER A 74 23.04 2.88 16.14
CA SER A 74 24.16 3.57 16.80
C SER A 74 23.73 4.74 17.68
N LYS A 75 22.62 5.40 17.34
CA LYS A 75 22.07 6.55 18.07
C LYS A 75 21.20 6.15 19.26
N THR A 76 20.94 4.85 19.44
CA THR A 76 20.09 4.36 20.53
C THR A 76 20.89 4.23 21.83
N LYS A 77 20.23 4.40 22.98
CA LYS A 77 20.81 4.15 24.30
C LYS A 77 20.58 2.71 24.78
N LEU A 78 20.25 1.81 23.85
CA LEU A 78 19.97 0.41 24.14
C LEU A 78 21.25 -0.33 24.51
N GLU A 79 21.12 -1.32 25.38
CA GLU A 79 22.20 -2.26 25.70
C GLU A 79 22.51 -3.16 24.49
N GLU A 80 23.73 -3.69 24.39
CA GLU A 80 24.14 -4.55 23.26
C GLU A 80 23.24 -5.77 23.09
N LYS A 81 22.76 -6.36 24.20
CA LYS A 81 21.78 -7.45 24.15
C LYS A 81 20.46 -7.02 23.52
N GLN A 82 19.94 -5.85 23.88
CA GLN A 82 18.69 -5.31 23.31
C GLN A 82 18.84 -4.96 21.83
N LYS A 83 20.03 -4.47 21.42
CA LYS A 83 20.32 -4.22 20.00
C LYS A 83 20.29 -5.51 19.18
N LEU A 84 20.87 -6.60 19.71
CA LEU A 84 20.83 -7.91 19.06
C LEU A 84 19.40 -8.44 18.93
N GLU A 85 18.61 -8.41 20.02
CA GLU A 85 17.20 -8.84 19.99
C GLU A 85 16.37 -8.03 18.99
N LEU A 86 16.61 -6.72 18.91
CA LEU A 86 15.93 -5.84 17.96
C LEU A 86 16.36 -6.14 16.52
N GLN A 87 17.64 -6.39 16.28
CA GLN A 87 18.15 -6.77 14.96
C GLN A 87 17.53 -8.08 14.47
N ASP A 88 17.45 -9.10 15.33
CA ASP A 88 16.82 -10.38 15.01
C ASP A 88 15.34 -10.22 14.67
N LEU A 89 14.63 -9.33 15.39
CA LEU A 89 13.25 -8.99 15.10
C LEU A 89 13.12 -8.35 13.71
N PHE A 90 13.96 -7.35 13.40
CA PHE A 90 13.94 -6.71 12.10
C PHE A 90 14.26 -7.67 10.97
N ASP A 91 15.27 -8.53 11.14
CA ASP A 91 15.65 -9.57 10.18
C ASP A 91 14.48 -10.55 9.92
N SER A 92 13.69 -10.86 10.95
CA SER A 92 12.49 -11.69 10.84
C SER A 92 11.33 -11.01 10.10
N PHE A 93 11.27 -9.68 10.12
CA PHE A 93 10.19 -8.87 9.56
C PHE A 93 10.62 -7.94 8.42
N GLN A 94 11.74 -8.22 7.74
CA GLN A 94 12.27 -7.40 6.63
C GLN A 94 11.23 -7.09 5.55
N GLY A 95 10.32 -8.03 5.27
CA GLY A 95 9.24 -7.84 4.28
C GLY A 95 8.25 -6.73 4.62
N LEU A 96 8.19 -6.25 5.87
CA LEU A 96 7.32 -5.14 6.28
C LEU A 96 7.89 -3.77 5.86
N PHE A 97 9.19 -3.66 5.60
CA PHE A 97 9.89 -2.40 5.33
C PHE A 97 10.02 -2.08 3.83
N SER A 98 9.07 -2.56 3.03
CA SER A 98 9.00 -2.28 1.59
C SER A 98 8.72 -0.81 1.31
N ASP A 99 9.36 -0.27 0.26
CA ASP A 99 9.08 1.07 -0.26
C ASP A 99 7.70 1.20 -0.94
N LYS A 100 7.07 0.06 -1.25
CA LYS A 100 5.73 0.01 -1.84
C LYS A 100 4.66 -0.08 -0.76
N PRO A 101 3.66 0.83 -0.74
CA PRO A 101 2.56 0.72 0.20
C PRO A 101 1.76 -0.57 -0.06
N GLY A 102 1.41 -1.28 1.01
CA GLY A 102 0.47 -2.40 0.95
C GLY A 102 -0.97 -1.93 0.72
N LEU A 103 -1.90 -2.87 0.56
CA LEU A 103 -3.34 -2.59 0.48
C LEU A 103 -4.09 -3.49 1.47
N THR A 104 -4.95 -2.90 2.30
CA THR A 104 -5.79 -3.63 3.25
C THR A 104 -7.27 -3.56 2.86
N HIS A 105 -7.95 -4.67 3.14
CA HIS A 105 -9.38 -4.88 2.92
C HIS A 105 -10.17 -4.99 4.23
N VAL A 106 -9.53 -4.67 5.37
CA VAL A 106 -10.16 -4.70 6.71
C VAL A 106 -11.33 -3.72 6.79
N LEU A 107 -11.19 -2.57 6.14
CA LEU A 107 -12.22 -1.55 6.04
C LEU A 107 -12.14 -0.93 4.63
N TYR A 108 -13.29 -0.71 4.02
CA TYR A 108 -13.38 0.02 2.75
C TYR A 108 -13.77 1.47 3.02
N HIS A 109 -13.12 2.40 2.33
CA HIS A 109 -13.52 3.79 2.32
C HIS A 109 -14.76 3.98 1.45
N GLU A 110 -15.86 4.39 2.06
CA GLU A 110 -17.13 4.68 1.41
C GLU A 110 -17.30 6.19 1.18
N ILE A 111 -17.87 6.54 0.03
CA ILE A 111 -18.10 7.94 -0.38
C ILE A 111 -19.61 8.14 -0.55
N ASP A 112 -20.31 8.39 0.55
CA ASP A 112 -21.75 8.64 0.53
C ASP A 112 -22.06 10.05 0.02
N THR A 113 -22.51 10.17 -1.23
CA THR A 113 -22.95 11.43 -1.82
C THR A 113 -24.46 11.68 -1.67
N GLY A 114 -25.20 10.76 -1.04
CA GLY A 114 -26.66 10.73 -1.07
C GLY A 114 -27.21 10.82 -2.51
N ASP A 115 -28.30 11.59 -2.68
CA ASP A 115 -28.96 11.80 -3.97
C ASP A 115 -28.33 12.94 -4.81
N ASN A 116 -27.15 13.43 -4.43
CA ASN A 116 -26.49 14.52 -5.17
C ASN A 116 -26.03 14.04 -6.55
N PRO A 117 -26.15 14.89 -7.59
CA PRO A 117 -25.66 14.54 -8.92
C PRO A 117 -24.12 14.43 -8.95
N PRO A 118 -23.56 13.69 -9.92
CA PRO A 118 -22.11 13.58 -10.10
C PRO A 118 -21.40 14.93 -10.26
N VAL A 119 -20.23 15.07 -9.65
CA VAL A 119 -19.42 16.29 -9.76
C VAL A 119 -18.47 16.21 -10.96
N VAL A 120 -18.53 17.23 -11.82
CA VAL A 120 -17.70 17.31 -13.03
C VAL A 120 -16.95 18.64 -13.05
N SER A 121 -15.65 18.57 -13.34
CA SER A 121 -14.76 19.70 -13.50
C SER A 121 -13.85 19.48 -14.70
N ARG A 122 -13.43 20.58 -15.33
CA ARG A 122 -12.46 20.53 -16.44
C ARG A 122 -11.05 20.35 -15.88
N PRO A 123 -10.17 19.62 -16.58
CA PRO A 123 -8.76 19.51 -16.17
C PRO A 123 -8.10 20.89 -16.18
N TYR A 124 -7.20 21.13 -15.23
CA TYR A 124 -6.40 22.35 -15.21
C TYR A 124 -5.41 22.37 -16.38
N ARG A 125 -5.10 23.59 -16.84
CA ARG A 125 -4.12 23.81 -17.91
C ARG A 125 -2.73 23.91 -17.30
N TYR A 126 -1.85 23.00 -17.70
CA TYR A 126 -0.43 23.04 -17.37
C TYR A 126 0.44 23.35 -18.58
N ASP A 127 1.57 24.02 -18.33
CA ASP A 127 2.67 24.16 -19.28
C ASP A 127 3.30 22.80 -19.59
N ARG A 128 4.16 22.74 -20.62
CA ARG A 128 4.74 21.48 -21.09
C ARG A 128 5.47 20.70 -19.99
N VAL A 129 6.29 21.38 -19.19
CA VAL A 129 7.08 20.74 -18.12
C VAL A 129 6.16 20.10 -17.08
N LYS A 130 5.13 20.83 -16.64
CA LYS A 130 4.15 20.30 -15.68
C LYS A 130 3.27 19.20 -16.27
N GLN A 131 3.00 19.20 -17.57
CA GLN A 131 2.31 18.08 -18.23
C GLN A 131 3.19 16.82 -18.21
N GLU A 132 4.48 16.93 -18.52
CA GLU A 132 5.41 15.80 -18.47
C GLU A 132 5.50 15.21 -17.04
N ILE A 133 5.46 16.06 -16.00
CA ILE A 133 5.42 15.64 -14.59
C ILE A 133 4.09 14.94 -14.26
N LEU A 134 2.97 15.47 -14.74
CA LEU A 134 1.66 14.87 -14.57
C LEU A 134 1.60 13.46 -15.19
N ASP A 135 2.04 13.32 -16.43
CA ASP A 135 2.08 12.07 -17.17
C ASP A 135 2.99 11.04 -16.46
N TYR A 136 4.16 11.47 -15.98
CA TYR A 136 5.04 10.63 -15.16
C TYR A 136 4.34 10.03 -13.93
N HIS A 137 3.60 10.84 -13.17
CA HIS A 137 2.88 10.35 -11.99
C HIS A 137 1.76 9.38 -12.36
N VAL A 138 1.04 9.63 -13.46
CA VAL A 138 -0.03 8.74 -13.94
C VAL A 138 0.54 7.39 -14.36
N ASP A 139 1.63 7.39 -15.15
CA ASP A 139 2.29 6.15 -15.57
C ASP A 139 2.82 5.35 -14.38
N LYS A 140 3.39 6.04 -13.38
CA LYS A 140 3.84 5.41 -12.14
C LYS A 140 2.68 4.76 -11.40
N MET A 141 1.60 5.49 -11.17
CA MET A 141 0.42 4.99 -10.46
C MET A 141 -0.29 3.84 -11.21
N LEU A 142 -0.30 3.87 -12.55
CA LEU A 142 -0.81 2.77 -13.38
C LEU A 142 0.04 1.51 -13.21
N LYS A 143 1.38 1.63 -13.24
CA LYS A 143 2.31 0.51 -13.01
C LYS A 143 2.19 -0.07 -11.60
N GLU A 144 1.95 0.78 -10.62
CA GLU A 144 1.73 0.39 -9.22
C GLU A 144 0.30 -0.16 -8.99
N GLY A 145 -0.61 -0.02 -9.95
CA GLY A 145 -2.00 -0.47 -9.84
C GLY A 145 -2.85 0.33 -8.84
N THR A 146 -2.41 1.52 -8.45
CA THR A 146 -3.14 2.43 -7.54
C THR A 146 -4.28 3.16 -8.24
N ILE A 147 -4.16 3.36 -9.56
CA ILE A 147 -5.21 3.92 -10.43
C ILE A 147 -5.57 2.98 -11.58
N ILE A 148 -6.76 3.17 -12.13
CA ILE A 148 -7.25 2.46 -13.31
C ILE A 148 -7.86 3.43 -14.33
N PRO A 149 -7.73 3.18 -15.65
CA PRO A 149 -8.47 3.92 -16.65
C PRO A 149 -9.97 3.61 -16.54
N ILE A 150 -10.82 4.64 -16.63
CA ILE A 150 -12.27 4.47 -16.46
C ILE A 150 -13.06 5.51 -17.26
N GLN A 151 -14.30 5.17 -17.58
CA GLN A 151 -15.34 6.13 -17.97
C GLN A 151 -16.24 6.35 -16.75
N SER A 152 -16.23 7.58 -16.21
CA SER A 152 -17.01 7.91 -15.01
C SER A 152 -17.87 9.16 -15.24
N PRO A 153 -19.08 9.21 -14.64
CA PRO A 153 -19.86 10.45 -14.59
C PRO A 153 -19.26 11.49 -13.63
N TYR A 154 -18.27 11.12 -12.80
CA TYR A 154 -17.50 12.03 -11.95
C TYR A 154 -16.19 12.42 -12.64
N ALA A 155 -15.75 13.66 -12.44
CA ALA A 155 -14.46 14.13 -12.92
C ALA A 155 -13.91 15.25 -12.03
N SER A 156 -12.97 14.91 -11.15
CA SER A 156 -12.18 15.88 -10.38
C SER A 156 -10.90 16.28 -11.15
N PRO A 157 -10.48 17.55 -11.15
CA PRO A 157 -9.23 17.93 -11.81
C PRO A 157 -8.03 17.58 -10.93
N VAL A 158 -6.84 17.46 -11.53
CA VAL A 158 -5.59 17.22 -10.80
C VAL A 158 -4.83 18.52 -10.59
N VAL A 159 -4.36 18.75 -9.37
CA VAL A 159 -3.48 19.83 -8.96
C VAL A 159 -2.06 19.31 -8.72
N LEU A 160 -1.07 20.00 -9.28
CA LEU A 160 0.35 19.81 -8.96
C LEU A 160 0.82 20.82 -7.91
N CYS A 161 1.16 20.34 -6.72
CA CYS A 161 1.63 21.17 -5.60
C CYS A 161 3.12 20.97 -5.39
N ARG A 162 3.93 22.04 -5.29
CA ARG A 162 5.37 21.87 -5.02
C ARG A 162 5.61 21.19 -3.68
N LYS A 163 6.50 20.19 -3.67
CA LYS A 163 6.93 19.44 -2.48
C LYS A 163 7.84 20.30 -1.59
N ASN A 164 8.82 20.95 -2.20
CA ASN A 164 9.66 21.98 -1.59
C ASN A 164 10.07 23.03 -2.64
N ASN A 165 10.63 24.15 -2.20
CA ASN A 165 11.10 25.21 -3.09
C ASN A 165 12.57 25.03 -3.50
N THR A 166 13.27 24.03 -2.94
CA THR A 166 14.70 23.81 -3.14
C THR A 166 15.01 22.83 -4.27
N LEU A 167 14.05 22.01 -4.70
CA LEU A 167 14.23 21.11 -5.84
C LEU A 167 14.04 21.85 -7.17
N PRO A 168 14.77 21.42 -8.23
CA PRO A 168 14.62 21.99 -9.57
C PRO A 168 13.17 21.91 -10.08
N PRO A 169 12.63 22.95 -10.74
CA PRO A 169 11.24 23.00 -11.21
C PRO A 169 10.87 21.90 -12.21
N ASP A 170 11.86 21.32 -12.87
CA ASP A 170 11.81 20.35 -13.95
C ASP A 170 11.98 18.91 -13.46
N ASN A 171 12.29 18.69 -12.17
CA ASN A 171 12.33 17.35 -11.59
C ASN A 171 10.90 16.86 -11.28
N SER A 172 10.59 15.64 -11.71
CA SER A 172 9.31 14.98 -11.52
C SER A 172 8.91 14.83 -10.04
N GLU A 173 9.87 14.71 -9.13
CA GLU A 173 9.61 14.58 -7.69
C GLU A 173 9.41 15.92 -6.97
N THR A 174 9.62 17.04 -7.68
CA THR A 174 9.42 18.40 -7.16
C THR A 174 7.94 18.71 -6.92
N TYR A 175 7.02 17.99 -7.57
CA TYR A 175 5.58 18.19 -7.43
C TYR A 175 4.89 16.99 -6.80
N ARG A 176 3.85 17.28 -6.03
CA ARG A 176 2.88 16.32 -5.50
C ARG A 176 1.69 16.30 -6.44
N PHE A 177 1.33 15.11 -6.90
CA PHE A 177 0.07 14.86 -7.58
C PHE A 177 -1.07 14.83 -6.56
N ALA A 178 -2.05 15.72 -6.69
CA ALA A 178 -3.21 15.77 -5.80
C ALA A 178 -4.50 15.91 -6.61
N VAL A 179 -5.50 15.08 -6.34
CA VAL A 179 -6.83 15.24 -6.95
C VAL A 179 -7.60 16.30 -6.17
N ASP A 180 -8.13 17.32 -6.86
CA ASP A 180 -8.94 18.36 -6.24
C ASP A 180 -10.36 17.86 -5.99
N ASN A 181 -10.52 17.19 -4.85
CA ASN A 181 -11.79 16.64 -4.41
C ASN A 181 -12.69 17.64 -3.69
N ARG A 182 -12.41 18.95 -3.70
CA ARG A 182 -13.21 19.94 -2.94
C ARG A 182 -14.70 19.88 -3.27
N LYS A 183 -15.06 19.75 -4.54
CA LYS A 183 -16.47 19.62 -4.96
C LYS A 183 -17.10 18.30 -4.51
N LEU A 184 -16.36 17.20 -4.60
CA LEU A 184 -16.83 15.89 -4.14
C LEU A 184 -17.03 15.90 -2.63
N ASN A 185 -16.06 16.44 -1.89
CA ASN A 185 -16.09 16.57 -0.45
C ASN A 185 -17.27 17.43 0.04
N ALA A 186 -17.67 18.46 -0.71
CA ALA A 186 -18.80 19.32 -0.35
C ALA A 186 -20.15 18.59 -0.36
N ILE A 187 -20.28 17.52 -1.15
CA ILE A 187 -21.50 16.69 -1.23
C ILE A 187 -21.38 15.36 -0.50
N THR A 188 -20.19 15.02 0.01
CA THR A 188 -19.93 13.75 0.69
C THR A 188 -20.32 13.85 2.15
N LYS A 189 -21.24 12.99 2.58
CA LYS A 189 -21.53 12.74 3.99
C LYS A 189 -20.45 11.82 4.52
N TYR A 190 -19.81 12.21 5.62
CA TYR A 190 -18.76 11.40 6.22
C TYR A 190 -19.12 11.01 7.65
N PRO A 191 -18.84 9.77 8.06
CA PRO A 191 -19.09 9.32 9.41
C PRO A 191 -18.16 10.07 10.38
N ARG A 192 -18.66 10.34 11.59
CA ARG A 192 -17.81 10.77 12.70
C ARG A 192 -17.23 9.52 13.35
N TYR A 193 -15.92 9.51 13.53
CA TYR A 193 -15.22 8.53 14.36
C TYR A 193 -14.40 9.31 15.38
N PRO A 194 -14.41 8.91 16.67
CA PRO A 194 -13.61 9.59 17.68
C PRO A 194 -12.12 9.39 17.36
N LEU A 195 -11.41 10.49 17.14
CA LEU A 195 -9.95 10.45 17.13
C LEU A 195 -9.48 10.55 18.59
N PRO A 196 -8.47 9.77 18.99
CA PRO A 196 -7.91 9.87 20.33
C PRO A 196 -7.36 11.27 20.58
N LEU A 197 -7.48 11.76 21.82
CA LEU A 197 -6.90 13.04 22.21
C LEU A 197 -5.39 12.88 22.35
N ILE A 198 -4.65 13.82 21.78
CA ILE A 198 -3.18 13.81 21.82
C ILE A 198 -2.68 13.82 23.27
N ASP A 199 -3.33 14.59 24.16
CA ASP A 199 -2.97 14.65 25.58
C ASP A 199 -3.08 13.29 26.26
N ASP A 200 -4.14 12.51 25.97
CA ASP A 200 -4.32 11.17 26.53
C ASP A 200 -3.23 10.21 26.03
N LEU A 201 -2.88 10.29 24.73
CA LEU A 201 -1.80 9.49 24.16
C LEU A 201 -0.45 9.83 24.83
N ILE A 202 -0.17 11.12 25.03
CA ILE A 202 1.06 11.57 25.72
C ILE A 202 1.09 11.03 27.16
N MET A 203 -0.02 11.12 27.90
CA MET A 203 -0.09 10.63 29.27
C MET A 203 0.20 9.14 29.37
N ASN A 204 -0.25 8.34 28.40
CA ASN A 204 0.04 6.90 28.36
C ASN A 204 1.53 6.59 28.11
N ILE A 205 2.27 7.52 27.51
CA ILE A 205 3.68 7.33 27.12
C ILE A 205 4.66 7.92 28.16
N LEU A 206 4.23 8.88 28.99
CA LEU A 206 5.10 9.60 29.94
C LEU A 206 5.94 8.71 30.87
N HIS A 207 5.54 7.47 31.10
CA HIS A 207 6.22 6.53 31.99
C HIS A 207 6.92 5.36 31.28
N THR A 208 7.01 5.38 29.94
CA THR A 208 7.69 4.33 29.18
C THR A 208 9.20 4.55 29.16
N ALA A 209 9.98 3.51 29.49
CA ALA A 209 11.45 3.59 29.49
C ALA A 209 12.05 3.49 28.08
N ILE A 210 11.40 2.72 27.21
CA ILE A 210 11.77 2.52 25.81
C ILE A 210 10.50 2.71 25.00
N MET A 211 10.62 3.43 23.88
CA MET A 211 9.54 3.69 22.96
C MET A 211 10.05 3.49 21.54
N SER A 212 9.18 2.99 20.67
CA SER A 212 9.36 2.97 19.22
C SER A 212 8.23 3.73 18.54
N ALA A 213 8.58 4.44 17.48
CA ALA A 213 7.62 5.16 16.65
C ALA A 213 7.69 4.57 15.23
N LEU A 214 6.54 4.15 14.72
CA LEU A 214 6.37 3.61 13.39
C LEU A 214 5.50 4.57 12.58
N ASP A 215 5.98 4.95 11.40
CA ASP A 215 5.22 5.73 10.43
C ASP A 215 4.87 4.86 9.22
N LEU A 216 3.59 4.83 8.86
CA LEU A 216 3.12 4.03 7.73
C LEU A 216 3.42 4.74 6.41
N ARG A 217 4.23 4.08 5.56
CA ARG A 217 4.55 4.57 4.21
C ARG A 217 3.29 4.83 3.40
N SER A 218 3.07 6.09 3.02
CA SER A 218 1.93 6.53 2.21
C SER A 218 0.59 6.00 2.77
N GLY A 219 0.43 5.97 4.09
CA GLY A 219 -0.59 5.14 4.73
C GLY A 219 -2.03 5.32 4.21
N TYR A 220 -2.41 6.53 3.77
CA TYR A 220 -3.73 6.77 3.15
C TYR A 220 -3.99 5.83 1.95
N PHE A 221 -2.97 5.59 1.12
CA PHE A 221 -3.04 4.71 -0.05
C PHE A 221 -3.12 3.22 0.32
N GLN A 222 -3.00 2.87 1.59
CA GLN A 222 -3.12 1.48 2.04
C GLN A 222 -4.56 1.05 2.30
N LEU A 223 -5.52 1.98 2.36
CA LEU A 223 -6.94 1.65 2.55
C LEU A 223 -7.67 1.60 1.21
N ALA A 224 -8.32 0.47 0.91
CA ALA A 224 -9.10 0.32 -0.32
C ALA A 224 -10.36 1.20 -0.32
N VAL A 225 -10.73 1.73 -1.49
CA VAL A 225 -12.04 2.37 -1.71
C VAL A 225 -13.07 1.28 -1.99
N ASN A 226 -14.31 1.47 -1.53
CA ASN A 226 -15.39 0.55 -1.84
C ASN A 226 -15.57 0.46 -3.37
N LEU A 227 -15.72 -0.76 -3.91
CA LEU A 227 -15.81 -1.01 -5.34
C LEU A 227 -16.89 -0.18 -6.04
N SER A 228 -18.05 0.03 -5.39
CA SER A 228 -19.14 0.86 -5.93
C SER A 228 -18.81 2.36 -5.97
N ASP A 229 -17.84 2.79 -5.16
CA ASP A 229 -17.46 4.20 -5.01
C ASP A 229 -16.19 4.57 -5.78
N ILE A 230 -15.50 3.60 -6.39
CA ILE A 230 -14.32 3.86 -7.25
C ILE A 230 -14.66 4.88 -8.35
N VAL A 231 -15.86 4.81 -8.93
CA VAL A 231 -16.29 5.78 -9.95
C VAL A 231 -16.29 7.22 -9.43
N LYS A 232 -16.55 7.45 -8.13
CA LYS A 232 -16.61 8.78 -7.52
C LYS A 232 -15.22 9.39 -7.33
N THR A 233 -14.18 8.57 -7.26
CA THR A 233 -12.78 9.02 -7.15
C THR A 233 -12.17 9.40 -8.51
N ALA A 234 -12.97 9.34 -9.58
CA ALA A 234 -12.50 9.62 -10.92
C ALA A 234 -11.94 11.05 -11.06
N PHE A 235 -10.74 11.13 -11.62
CA PHE A 235 -10.07 12.36 -11.95
C PHE A 235 -9.80 12.46 -13.46
N VAL A 236 -9.74 13.69 -13.95
CA VAL A 236 -9.53 13.99 -15.37
C VAL A 236 -8.24 14.78 -15.57
N ILE A 237 -7.50 14.36 -16.59
CA ILE A 237 -6.34 15.06 -17.12
C ILE A 237 -6.56 15.32 -18.62
N LYS A 238 -5.63 16.02 -19.27
CA LYS A 238 -5.72 16.32 -20.71
C LYS A 238 -5.87 15.04 -21.56
N ASN A 239 -5.19 13.97 -21.15
CA ASN A 239 -5.02 12.76 -21.95
C ASN A 239 -5.95 11.60 -21.54
N GLY A 240 -6.85 11.78 -20.57
CA GLY A 240 -7.76 10.72 -20.15
C GLY A 240 -8.41 10.92 -18.78
N THR A 241 -9.20 9.92 -18.40
CA THR A 241 -9.90 9.83 -17.12
C THR A 241 -9.51 8.54 -16.41
N TYR A 242 -9.20 8.65 -15.13
CA TYR A 242 -8.73 7.55 -14.30
C TYR A 242 -9.43 7.61 -12.94
N ALA A 243 -9.52 6.48 -12.24
CA ALA A 243 -10.03 6.42 -10.87
C ALA A 243 -9.01 5.79 -9.93
N LEU A 244 -9.09 6.18 -8.66
CA LEU A 244 -8.24 5.66 -7.59
C LEU A 244 -8.91 4.44 -6.94
N ARG A 245 -8.13 3.36 -6.76
CA ARG A 245 -8.56 2.12 -6.09
C ARG A 245 -8.39 2.17 -4.58
N CYS A 246 -7.52 3.05 -4.11
CA CYS A 246 -7.24 3.29 -2.70
C CYS A 246 -7.55 4.75 -2.36
N MET A 247 -7.64 5.03 -1.07
CA MET A 247 -8.05 6.31 -0.55
C MET A 247 -6.93 7.37 -0.76
N PRO A 248 -7.07 8.33 -1.71
CA PRO A 248 -6.09 9.38 -1.87
C PRO A 248 -6.13 10.38 -0.72
N PHE A 249 -5.05 11.16 -0.62
CA PHE A 249 -5.07 12.36 0.20
C PHE A 249 -6.15 13.35 -0.27
N GLY A 250 -6.82 14.00 0.67
CA GLY A 250 -7.77 15.08 0.39
C GLY A 250 -9.23 14.67 0.17
N LEU A 251 -9.61 13.40 0.31
CA LEU A 251 -11.03 13.00 0.44
C LEU A 251 -11.55 13.25 1.86
N SER A 252 -12.83 13.59 1.99
CA SER A 252 -13.53 13.67 3.29
C SER A 252 -13.65 12.30 3.96
N GLY A 253 -13.68 12.25 5.30
CA GLY A 253 -13.87 10.99 6.06
C GLY A 253 -12.64 10.07 6.11
N THR A 254 -11.57 10.47 5.45
CA THR A 254 -10.33 9.70 5.29
C THR A 254 -9.62 9.39 6.63
N ALA A 255 -9.36 10.41 7.46
CA ALA A 255 -8.73 10.22 8.77
C ALA A 255 -9.59 9.37 9.74
N PRO A 256 -10.90 9.64 9.92
CA PRO A 256 -11.80 8.79 10.70
C PRO A 256 -11.79 7.32 10.27
N ASN A 257 -11.87 7.05 8.96
CA ASN A 257 -11.88 5.70 8.43
C ASN A 257 -10.53 5.01 8.66
N PHE A 258 -9.43 5.74 8.51
CA PHE A 258 -8.10 5.18 8.79
C PHE A 258 -7.92 4.84 10.27
N GLN A 259 -8.30 5.75 11.18
CA GLN A 259 -8.26 5.47 12.61
C GLN A 259 -9.10 4.23 12.95
N LYS A 260 -10.33 4.14 12.43
CA LYS A 260 -11.19 2.98 12.61
C LYS A 260 -10.55 1.68 12.11
N ALA A 261 -9.86 1.73 10.96
CA ALA A 261 -9.17 0.57 10.41
C ALA A 261 -8.03 0.11 11.34
N ILE A 262 -7.19 1.04 11.83
CA ILE A 262 -6.11 0.69 12.74
C ILE A 262 -6.65 0.20 14.09
N ASP A 263 -7.71 0.80 14.63
CA ASP A 263 -8.34 0.35 15.87
C ASP A 263 -8.87 -1.09 15.76
N ILE A 264 -9.39 -1.48 14.59
CA ILE A 264 -9.79 -2.87 14.32
C ILE A 264 -8.57 -3.80 14.31
N ILE A 265 -7.49 -3.41 13.61
CA ILE A 265 -6.27 -4.21 13.46
C ILE A 265 -5.56 -4.38 14.81
N GLN A 266 -5.47 -3.32 15.61
CA GLN A 266 -4.70 -3.27 16.85
C GLN A 266 -5.55 -3.46 18.10
N LYS A 267 -6.85 -3.78 17.97
CA LYS A 267 -7.77 -4.02 19.08
C LYS A 267 -7.19 -4.85 20.25
N PRO A 268 -6.37 -5.89 20.02
CA PRO A 268 -5.83 -6.69 21.13
C PRO A 268 -4.77 -5.95 21.99
N VAL A 269 -4.12 -4.93 21.45
CA VAL A 269 -2.92 -4.27 22.00
C VAL A 269 -3.07 -2.77 22.25
N ILE A 270 -4.04 -2.13 21.59
CA ILE A 270 -4.32 -0.70 21.73
C ILE A 270 -4.67 -0.33 23.18
N GLY A 271 -4.08 0.74 23.68
CA GLY A 271 -4.25 1.21 25.06
C GLY A 271 -3.58 0.34 26.14
N LYS A 272 -2.88 -0.74 25.76
CA LYS A 272 -2.04 -1.53 26.69
C LYS A 272 -0.59 -1.09 26.60
N PHE A 273 -0.02 -1.23 25.41
CA PHE A 273 1.35 -0.86 25.08
C PHE A 273 1.44 -0.25 23.68
N VAL A 274 0.32 -0.07 22.98
CA VAL A 274 0.30 0.58 21.67
C VAL A 274 -0.66 1.76 21.70
N ASN A 275 -0.18 2.91 21.25
CA ASN A 275 -0.90 4.16 21.10
C ASN A 275 -0.90 4.52 19.61
N VAL A 276 -2.06 4.86 19.06
CA VAL A 276 -2.22 5.14 17.63
C VAL A 276 -2.87 6.48 17.44
N TYR A 277 -2.32 7.27 16.53
CA TYR A 277 -2.94 8.46 16.00
C TYR A 277 -2.85 8.45 14.47
N MET A 278 -3.94 8.08 13.79
CA MET A 278 -3.98 7.87 12.34
C MET A 278 -2.88 6.91 11.86
N TYR A 279 -1.80 7.44 11.25
CA TYR A 279 -0.68 6.69 10.67
C TYR A 279 0.49 6.53 11.62
N ASP A 280 0.49 7.28 12.72
CA ASP A 280 1.54 7.26 13.72
C ASP A 280 1.20 6.17 14.74
N VAL A 281 2.06 5.15 14.83
CA VAL A 281 1.94 4.07 15.80
C VAL A 281 3.10 4.17 16.78
N ILE A 282 2.78 4.27 18.06
CA ILE A 282 3.74 4.35 19.15
C ILE A 282 3.59 3.09 20.00
N ILE A 283 4.72 2.40 20.23
CA ILE A 283 4.83 1.17 21.02
C ILE A 283 5.83 1.40 22.14
#